data_AF-A0ABD0QDC3-F1
#
_entry.id   AF-A0ABD0QDC3-F1
#
_cell.length_a   1.000
_cell.length_b   1.000
_cell.length_c   1.000
_cell.angle_alpha   90.00
_cell.angle_beta   90.00
_cell.angle_gamma   90.00
#
_symmetry.space_group_name_H-M   'P 1'
#
loop_
_entity.id
_entity.type
_entity.pdbx_description
1 polymer ?
#
loop_
_entity_poly.entity_id
_entity_poly.type
_entity_poly.pdbx_seq_one_letter_code
_entity_poly.pdbx_strand_id
1 'polypeptide(L)'
;DQTSFEVQVRPVEDYPVDLYYLMDLSLSMKDDLDTIRNLGTKLAEEMRKLTSNFRLGFGSFVDKGISPFSYTAPKYQDNPCNG
;
A
#
# COMPACT_ATOMS: atom_id res chain seq x y z
N ASP A 1 -0.11 -33.32 -32.96
CA ASP A 1 -0.32 -32.15 -33.82
C ASP A 1 -0.07 -30.87 -33.04
N GLN A 2 0.75 -29.99 -33.58
CA GLN A 2 1.06 -28.69 -33.01
C GLN A 2 0.25 -27.63 -33.77
N THR A 3 -0.48 -26.79 -33.04
CA THR A 3 -1.26 -25.70 -33.61
C THR A 3 -0.73 -24.38 -33.03
N SER A 4 -0.40 -23.46 -33.92
CA SER A 4 -0.01 -22.10 -33.56
C SER A 4 -1.14 -21.13 -33.87
N PHE A 5 -1.33 -20.15 -33.01
CA PHE A 5 -2.25 -19.04 -33.21
C PHE A 5 -1.54 -17.73 -32.91
N GLU A 6 -1.85 -16.73 -33.73
CA GLU A 6 -1.35 -15.37 -33.55
C GLU A 6 -2.32 -14.58 -32.69
N VAL A 7 -1.79 -13.93 -31.64
CA VAL A 7 -2.56 -13.08 -30.74
C VAL A 7 -2.02 -11.67 -30.85
N GLN A 8 -2.90 -10.73 -31.18
CA GLN A 8 -2.58 -9.30 -31.20
C GLN A 8 -3.27 -8.61 -30.03
N VAL A 9 -2.53 -7.84 -29.25
CA VAL A 9 -3.02 -7.14 -28.06
C VAL A 9 -2.84 -5.64 -28.26
N ARG A 10 -3.89 -4.87 -27.95
CA ARG A 10 -3.86 -3.40 -27.99
C ARG A 10 -4.45 -2.84 -26.69
N PRO A 11 -3.71 -2.01 -25.93
CA PRO A 11 -4.25 -1.36 -24.75
C PRO A 11 -5.26 -0.25 -25.13
N VAL A 12 -6.15 0.07 -24.20
CA VAL A 12 -7.10 1.19 -24.30
C VAL A 12 -6.57 2.35 -23.45
N GLU A 13 -6.82 3.59 -23.87
CA GLU A 13 -6.31 4.79 -23.19
C GLU A 13 -6.96 5.02 -21.81
N ASP A 14 -8.28 4.86 -21.69
CA ASP A 14 -9.00 4.91 -20.40
C ASP A 14 -9.41 3.49 -19.96
N TYR A 15 -8.83 3.03 -18.85
CA TYR A 15 -9.08 1.69 -18.30
C TYR A 15 -9.07 1.74 -16.76
N PRO A 16 -10.00 1.06 -16.07
CA PRO A 16 -10.11 1.14 -14.61
C PRO A 16 -8.85 0.66 -13.88
N VAL A 17 -8.51 1.35 -12.79
CA VAL A 17 -7.33 1.06 -11.97
C VAL A 17 -7.70 0.99 -10.48
N ASP A 18 -7.34 -0.13 -9.85
CA ASP A 18 -7.40 -0.32 -8.41
C ASP A 18 -5.98 -0.32 -7.84
N LEU A 19 -5.69 0.60 -6.91
CA LEU A 19 -4.40 0.68 -6.21
C LEU A 19 -4.62 0.39 -4.73
N TYR A 20 -3.87 -0.57 -4.18
CA TYR A 20 -3.88 -0.87 -2.75
C TYR A 20 -2.53 -0.53 -2.13
N TYR A 21 -2.50 0.51 -1.32
CA TYR A 21 -1.29 0.97 -0.66
C TYR A 21 -1.09 0.22 0.66
N LEU A 22 -0.08 -0.64 0.72
CA LEU A 22 0.27 -1.41 1.92
C LEU A 22 1.52 -0.80 2.55
N MET A 23 1.37 -0.14 3.70
CA MET A 23 2.43 0.65 4.35
C MET A 23 3.02 -0.05 5.58
N ASP A 24 4.33 -0.01 5.74
CA ASP A 24 4.97 -0.29 7.02
C ASP A 24 4.69 0.86 8.01
N LEU A 25 4.16 0.54 9.20
CA LEU A 25 3.94 1.51 10.28
C LEU A 25 4.90 1.29 11.46
N SER A 26 6.05 0.69 11.21
CA SER A 26 7.17 0.65 12.16
C SER A 26 7.60 2.06 12.58
N LEU A 27 8.27 2.18 13.73
CA LEU A 27 8.62 3.47 14.31
C LEU A 27 9.48 4.35 13.38
N SER A 28 10.31 3.73 12.52
CA SER A 28 11.10 4.44 11.53
C SER A 28 10.29 5.10 10.42
N MET A 29 9.03 4.69 10.21
CA MET A 29 8.13 5.23 9.18
C MET A 29 7.28 6.40 9.68
N LYS A 30 7.58 6.91 10.87
CA LYS A 30 6.76 7.94 11.56
C LYS A 30 6.64 9.23 10.74
N ASP A 31 7.74 9.71 10.18
CA ASP A 31 7.81 10.90 9.34
C ASP A 31 7.25 10.67 7.92
N ASP A 32 7.46 9.47 7.37
CA ASP A 32 6.84 9.07 6.11
C ASP A 32 5.30 9.09 6.16
N LEU A 33 4.72 8.69 7.30
CA LEU A 33 3.26 8.70 7.49
C LEU A 33 2.67 10.11 7.33
N ASP A 34 3.37 11.13 7.84
CA ASP A 34 2.94 12.52 7.71
C ASP A 34 2.99 12.98 6.24
N THR A 35 3.96 12.50 5.47
CA THR A 35 4.06 12.77 4.04
C THR A 35 2.96 12.04 3.25
N ILE A 36 2.70 10.76 3.55
CA ILE A 36 1.75 9.91 2.83
C ILE A 36 0.31 10.37 3.00
N ARG A 37 -0.05 10.92 4.17
CA ARG A 37 -1.37 11.54 4.39
C ARG A 37 -1.69 12.62 3.36
N ASN A 38 -0.70 13.46 3.04
CA ASN A 38 -0.85 14.49 2.01
C ASN A 38 -0.80 13.90 0.60
N LEU A 39 0.05 12.89 0.39
CA LEU A 39 0.24 12.26 -0.92
C LEU A 39 -0.99 11.49 -1.40
N GLY A 40 -1.76 10.85 -0.52
CA GLY A 40 -2.92 10.04 -0.90
C GLY A 40 -3.97 10.82 -1.68
N THR A 41 -4.26 12.06 -1.25
CA THR A 41 -5.19 12.96 -1.95
C THR A 41 -4.63 13.36 -3.31
N LYS A 42 -3.37 13.79 -3.35
CA LYS A 42 -2.70 14.20 -4.59
C LYS A 42 -2.60 13.06 -5.60
N LEU A 43 -2.29 11.85 -5.15
CA LEU A 43 -2.25 10.65 -6.00
C LEU A 43 -3.62 10.39 -6.62
N ALA A 44 -4.69 10.43 -5.83
CA ALA A 44 -6.03 10.23 -6.35
C ALA A 44 -6.44 11.30 -7.36
N GLU A 45 -6.06 12.56 -7.15
CA GLU A 45 -6.30 13.66 -8.10
C GLU A 45 -5.54 13.48 -9.41
N GLU A 46 -4.25 13.13 -9.36
CA GLU A 46 -3.46 12.89 -10.57
C GLU A 46 -3.94 11.64 -11.33
N MET A 47 -4.31 10.56 -10.64
CA MET A 47 -4.81 9.34 -11.27
C MET A 47 -6.16 9.53 -11.96
N ARG A 48 -7.04 10.38 -11.42
CA ARG A 48 -8.32 10.73 -12.05
C ARG A 48 -8.17 11.50 -13.38
N LYS A 49 -7.01 12.09 -13.65
CA LYS A 49 -6.71 12.70 -14.96
C LYS A 49 -6.34 11.65 -16.03
N LEU A 50 -5.93 10.45 -15.59
CA LEU A 50 -5.48 9.36 -16.47
C LEU A 50 -6.58 8.32 -16.71
N THR A 51 -7.40 8.04 -15.70
CA THR A 51 -8.56 7.15 -15.84
C THR A 51 -9.79 7.71 -15.15
N SER A 52 -10.95 7.46 -15.76
CA SER A 52 -12.25 7.81 -15.18
C SER A 52 -12.64 6.93 -13.99
N ASN A 53 -12.03 5.76 -13.81
CA ASN A 53 -12.36 4.80 -12.77
C ASN A 53 -11.13 4.40 -11.96
N PHE A 54 -10.81 5.22 -10.95
CA PHE A 54 -9.72 4.96 -10.01
C PHE A 54 -10.25 4.64 -8.61
N ARG A 55 -9.76 3.55 -8.01
CA ARG A 55 -10.06 3.16 -6.62
C ARG A 55 -8.76 3.02 -5.84
N LEU A 56 -8.77 3.54 -4.61
CA LEU A 56 -7.63 3.50 -3.70
C LEU A 56 -8.03 2.77 -2.41
N GLY A 57 -7.27 1.74 -2.05
CA GLY A 57 -7.33 1.06 -0.76
C GLY A 57 -6.05 1.30 0.04
N PHE A 58 -6.14 1.14 1.36
CA PHE A 58 -5.00 1.27 2.27
C PHE A 58 -4.97 0.11 3.26
N GLY A 59 -3.79 -0.40 3.53
CA GLY A 59 -3.51 -1.34 4.61
C GLY A 59 -2.16 -1.05 5.25
N SER A 60 -1.94 -1.60 6.44
CA SER A 60 -0.68 -1.44 7.15
C SER A 60 -0.17 -2.74 7.74
N PHE A 61 1.15 -2.81 7.94
CA PHE A 61 1.80 -3.90 8.66
C PHE A 61 2.93 -3.38 9.54
N VAL A 62 3.38 -4.21 10.49
CA VAL A 62 4.61 -4.03 11.26
C VAL A 62 5.31 -5.39 11.33
N ASP A 63 5.01 -6.20 12.36
CA ASP A 63 5.46 -7.58 12.49
C ASP A 63 4.47 -8.37 13.40
N LYS A 64 4.74 -9.65 13.64
CA LYS A 64 3.98 -10.49 14.56
C LYS A 64 4.14 -9.97 15.99
N GLY A 65 3.02 -9.80 16.70
CA GLY A 65 3.00 -9.33 18.10
C GLY A 65 3.46 -10.36 19.14
N ILE A 66 4.50 -11.14 18.85
CA ILE A 66 5.04 -12.18 19.72
C ILE A 66 6.56 -12.08 19.81
N SER A 67 7.14 -12.60 20.89
CA SER A 67 8.59 -12.72 21.01
C SER A 67 9.17 -13.67 19.94
N PRO A 68 10.35 -13.39 19.35
CA PRO A 68 11.24 -12.25 19.61
C PRO A 68 10.99 -11.03 18.72
N PHE A 69 9.93 -11.03 17.91
CA PHE A 69 9.62 -9.97 16.94
C PHE A 69 9.03 -8.70 17.59
N SER A 70 8.46 -8.85 18.78
CA SER A 70 7.92 -7.74 19.58
C SER A 70 8.28 -7.91 21.05
N TYR A 71 8.45 -6.79 21.75
CA TYR A 71 8.62 -6.78 23.19
C TYR A 71 7.30 -7.11 23.90
N THR A 72 7.26 -8.22 24.61
CA THR A 72 6.04 -8.73 25.28
C THR A 72 5.95 -8.39 26.77
N ALA A 73 6.98 -7.74 27.34
CA ALA A 73 6.99 -7.34 28.75
C ALA A 73 5.91 -6.28 29.04
N PRO A 74 5.30 -6.25 30.25
CA PRO A 74 4.20 -5.34 30.57
C PRO A 74 4.46 -3.86 30.27
N LYS A 75 5.71 -3.40 30.43
CA LYS A 75 6.11 -2.01 30.13
C LYS A 75 5.93 -1.57 28.67
N TYR A 76 5.76 -2.51 27.74
CA TYR A 76 5.63 -2.26 26.30
C TYR A 76 4.23 -2.56 25.75
N GLN A 77 3.31 -3.05 26.58
CA GLN A 77 1.96 -3.42 26.15
C GLN A 77 1.15 -2.19 25.69
N ASP A 78 1.25 -1.08 26.44
CA ASP A 78 0.54 0.16 26.09
C ASP A 78 1.28 0.98 25.03
N ASN A 79 2.60 0.83 24.96
CA ASN A 79 3.43 1.56 24.01
C ASN A 79 4.67 0.74 23.59
N PRO A 80 4.65 0.10 22.41
CA PRO A 80 5.79 -0.66 21.90
C PRO A 80 6.96 0.23 21.47
N CYS A 81 6.76 1.54 21.33
CA CYS A 81 7.79 2.50 20.90
C CYS A 81 8.72 2.96 22.03
N ASN A 82 8.52 2.49 23.26
CA ASN A 82 9.41 2.75 24.40
C ASN A 82 10.64 1.82 24.43
N GLY A 83 10.70 0.85 23.50
CA GLY A 83 11.73 -0.20 23.43
C GLY A 83 12.98 0.18 22.66
#